data_AF-A0A8S3V740-F1
#
_entry.id   AF-A0A8S3V740-F1
#
_cell.length_a   1.000
_cell.length_b   1.000
_cell.length_c   1.000
_cell.angle_alpha   90.00
_cell.angle_beta   90.00
_cell.angle_gamma   90.00
#
_symmetry.space_group_name_H-M   'P 1'
#
loop_
_entity.id
_entity.type
_entity.pdbx_description
1 polymer ?
#
loop_
_entity_poly.entity_id
_entity_poly.type
_entity_poly.pdbx_seq_one_letter_code
_entity_poly.pdbx_strand_id
1 'polypeptide(L)'
;MGLNNNVCCKCNYVYPLSNRNCPNCNHDPKYNPLGYDPYKRTPSQHLKHPPTVTVGEPCMVNPNNEEKIGIVLEHLREVCNIPEQRKWLVVWSDGIPYLYGMRLQQYVYVCSACEELVDTRKESLDDHTAKHNHDDSINFHRAFSDFIFRPGPGHIELNMAKCLLNFCWPILLPMVSALGFRTKKLLMS
;
A
#
# COMPACT_ATOMS: atom_id res chain seq x y z
N MET A 1 -32.16 9.01 -17.37
CA MET A 1 -31.42 9.92 -16.46
C MET A 1 -31.44 9.30 -15.08
N GLY A 2 -30.39 8.57 -14.70
CA GLY A 2 -30.30 7.96 -13.36
C GLY A 2 -29.90 9.04 -12.36
N LEU A 3 -30.73 9.27 -11.35
CA LEU A 3 -30.39 10.16 -10.24
C LEU A 3 -29.26 9.49 -9.44
N ASN A 4 -28.06 10.08 -9.49
CA ASN A 4 -26.93 9.65 -8.67
C ASN A 4 -27.27 9.91 -7.19
N ASN A 5 -27.60 8.85 -6.45
CA ASN A 5 -27.90 8.91 -5.02
C ASN A 5 -26.72 8.38 -4.20
N ASN A 6 -26.52 8.95 -3.01
CA ASN A 6 -25.68 8.36 -1.96
C ASN A 6 -26.45 7.30 -1.19
N VAL A 7 -25.76 6.27 -0.72
CA VAL A 7 -26.28 5.30 0.27
C VAL A 7 -25.48 5.45 1.56
N CYS A 8 -26.15 5.68 2.68
CA CYS A 8 -25.49 5.80 3.98
C CYS A 8 -24.96 4.44 4.45
N CYS A 9 -23.65 4.28 4.65
CA CYS A 9 -23.07 3.02 5.14
C CYS A 9 -23.45 2.65 6.59
N LYS A 10 -24.01 3.60 7.36
CA LYS A 10 -24.43 3.37 8.75
C LYS A 10 -25.88 2.91 8.88
N CYS A 11 -26.78 3.38 8.01
CA CYS A 11 -28.21 3.11 8.13
C CYS A 11 -28.91 2.75 6.81
N ASN A 12 -28.14 2.51 5.74
CA ASN A 12 -28.60 2.19 4.39
C ASN A 12 -29.62 3.16 3.77
N TYR A 13 -29.76 4.36 4.34
CA TYR A 13 -30.66 5.37 3.82
C TYR A 13 -30.11 5.95 2.52
N VAL A 14 -30.95 6.02 1.48
CA VAL A 14 -30.61 6.56 0.16
C VAL A 14 -30.99 8.03 0.12
N TYR A 15 -30.06 8.90 -0.26
CA TYR A 15 -30.29 10.35 -0.28
C TYR A 15 -29.55 11.05 -1.42
N PRO A 16 -29.98 12.26 -1.83
CA PRO A 16 -29.35 12.97 -2.94
C PRO A 16 -27.88 13.33 -2.67
N LEU A 17 -27.03 13.32 -3.70
CA LEU A 17 -25.64 13.78 -3.62
C LEU A 17 -25.48 15.23 -3.12
N SER A 18 -26.53 16.05 -3.23
CA SER A 18 -26.54 17.42 -2.72
C SER A 18 -26.39 17.52 -1.21
N ASN A 19 -26.76 16.46 -0.47
CA ASN A 19 -26.67 16.46 0.98
C ASN A 19 -25.27 16.03 1.42
N ARG A 20 -24.61 16.91 2.17
CA ARG A 20 -23.28 16.64 2.74
C ARG A 20 -23.30 15.50 3.76
N ASN A 21 -24.36 15.39 4.56
CA ASN A 21 -24.52 14.34 5.57
C ASN A 21 -25.82 13.56 5.32
N CYS A 22 -25.86 12.31 5.76
CA CYS A 22 -27.08 11.51 5.77
C CYS A 22 -28.15 12.19 6.63
N PRO A 23 -29.31 12.59 6.08
CA PRO A 23 -30.32 13.31 6.84
C PRO A 23 -30.97 12.43 7.94
N ASN A 24 -30.88 11.11 7.83
CA ASN A 24 -31.49 10.19 8.79
C ASN A 24 -30.64 10.00 10.07
N CYS A 25 -29.31 9.99 9.96
CA CYS A 25 -28.42 9.70 11.09
C CYS A 25 -27.26 10.70 11.26
N ASN A 26 -27.30 11.79 10.49
CA ASN A 26 -26.29 12.84 10.39
C ASN A 26 -24.86 12.31 10.07
N HIS A 27 -24.76 11.11 9.52
CA HIS A 27 -23.50 10.48 9.17
C HIS A 27 -22.94 11.10 7.88
N ASP A 28 -21.72 11.65 7.95
CA ASP A 28 -21.00 12.16 6.80
C ASP A 28 -20.45 10.97 5.97
N PRO A 29 -20.90 10.74 4.72
CA PRO A 29 -20.36 9.69 3.84
C PRO A 29 -18.87 9.91 3.49
N LYS A 30 -18.31 11.12 3.69
CA LYS A 30 -16.87 11.38 3.62
C LYS A 30 -16.12 10.94 4.87
N TYR A 31 -16.82 10.51 5.91
CA TYR A 31 -16.22 9.81 7.02
C TYR A 31 -15.77 8.44 6.53
N ASN A 32 -14.55 8.41 6.00
CA ASN A 32 -13.83 7.18 5.76
C ASN A 32 -13.49 6.58 7.14
N PRO A 33 -14.12 5.49 7.59
CA PRO A 33 -13.76 4.85 8.86
C PRO A 33 -12.32 4.29 8.82
N LEU A 34 -11.71 4.19 7.63
CA LEU A 34 -10.31 3.81 7.39
C LEU A 34 -9.41 5.02 7.09
N GLY A 35 -9.96 6.23 7.11
CA GLY A 35 -9.29 7.46 6.69
C GLY A 35 -8.77 8.24 7.88
N TYR A 36 -7.67 7.74 8.46
CA TYR A 36 -6.79 8.63 9.20
C TYR A 36 -6.26 9.67 8.20
N ASP A 37 -6.74 10.90 8.33
CA ASP A 37 -6.16 12.07 7.67
C ASP A 37 -5.23 12.72 8.70
N PRO A 38 -3.90 12.47 8.63
CA PRO A 38 -2.93 13.07 9.55
C PRO A 38 -2.88 14.59 9.46
N TYR A 39 -3.49 15.17 8.41
CA TYR A 39 -3.54 16.61 8.19
C TYR A 39 -4.81 17.24 8.77
N LYS A 40 -5.67 16.48 9.45
CA LYS A 40 -6.73 17.02 10.32
C LYS A 40 -6.13 17.66 11.57
N ARG A 41 -5.58 18.86 11.39
CA ARG A 41 -5.05 19.71 12.47
C ARG A 41 -6.16 20.36 13.30
N THR A 42 -7.42 20.27 12.87
CA THR A 42 -8.57 20.88 13.53
C THR A 42 -9.12 19.96 14.63
N PRO A 43 -9.09 20.37 15.92
CA PRO A 43 -9.54 19.55 17.04
C PRO A 43 -10.99 19.05 16.92
N SER A 44 -11.89 19.83 16.29
CA SER A 44 -13.29 19.45 16.09
C SER A 44 -13.48 18.27 15.13
N GLN A 45 -12.44 17.88 14.39
CA GLN A 45 -12.45 16.77 13.44
C GLN A 45 -11.70 15.54 13.97
N HIS A 46 -11.14 15.62 15.18
CA HIS A 46 -10.51 14.48 15.84
C HIS A 46 -11.56 13.45 16.23
N LEU A 47 -11.17 12.18 16.21
CA LEU A 47 -12.02 11.11 16.71
C LEU A 47 -12.26 11.34 18.21
N LYS A 48 -13.53 11.32 18.65
CA LYS A 48 -13.88 11.46 20.08
C LYS A 48 -13.15 10.46 20.97
N HIS A 49 -12.85 9.29 20.41
CA HIS A 49 -12.00 8.28 21.01
C HIS A 49 -10.86 8.00 20.03
N PRO A 50 -9.59 8.23 20.40
CA PRO A 50 -8.48 7.90 19.53
C PRO A 50 -8.48 6.38 19.23
N PRO A 51 -8.04 5.98 18.03
CA PRO A 51 -7.92 4.56 17.71
C PRO A 51 -6.90 3.91 18.66
N THR A 52 -7.12 2.65 19.01
CA THR A 52 -6.12 1.87 19.71
C THR A 52 -4.89 1.73 18.81
N VAL A 53 -3.76 2.29 19.25
CA VAL A 53 -2.48 2.15 18.57
C VAL A 53 -1.65 1.15 19.34
N THR A 54 -1.30 0.06 18.69
CA THR A 54 -0.35 -0.93 19.20
C THR A 54 0.89 -0.90 18.32
N VAL A 55 2.05 -0.83 18.95
CA VAL A 55 3.33 -1.02 18.25
C VAL A 55 3.60 -2.51 18.22
N GLY A 56 3.64 -3.09 17.02
CA GLY A 56 4.01 -4.50 16.83
C GLY A 56 5.52 -4.70 16.84
N GLU A 57 5.95 -5.96 16.90
CA GLU A 57 7.36 -6.33 16.82
C GLU A 57 7.97 -5.92 15.47
N PRO A 58 9.15 -5.26 15.47
CA PRO A 58 9.77 -4.78 14.25
C PRO A 58 10.26 -5.94 13.38
N CYS A 59 10.01 -5.85 12.07
CA CYS A 59 10.65 -6.73 11.10
C CYS A 59 12.07 -6.22 10.82
N MET A 60 13.09 -7.00 11.17
CA MET A 60 14.51 -6.62 11.01
C MET A 60 15.02 -6.82 9.57
N VAL A 61 14.18 -6.53 8.59
CA VAL A 61 14.44 -6.68 7.15
C VAL A 61 14.29 -5.32 6.48
N ASN A 62 15.28 -4.94 5.65
CA ASN A 62 15.18 -3.72 4.85
C ASN A 62 14.31 -3.97 3.60
N PRO A 63 13.12 -3.37 3.47
CA PRO A 63 12.16 -3.63 2.38
C PRO A 63 12.55 -2.95 1.06
N ASN A 64 13.73 -3.29 0.52
CA ASN A 64 14.33 -2.60 -0.62
C ASN A 64 14.29 -3.38 -1.95
N ASN A 65 13.63 -4.54 -1.99
CA ASN A 65 13.33 -5.31 -3.20
C ASN A 65 12.07 -6.17 -2.97
N GLU A 66 11.57 -6.82 -4.03
CA GLU A 66 10.32 -7.60 -3.96
C GLU A 66 10.44 -8.84 -3.05
N GLU A 67 11.56 -9.55 -3.05
CA GLU A 67 11.79 -10.71 -2.17
C GLU A 67 11.68 -10.33 -0.69
N LYS A 68 12.37 -9.26 -0.29
CA LYS A 68 12.35 -8.76 1.08
C LYS A 68 11.00 -8.19 1.48
N ILE A 69 10.23 -7.64 0.53
CA ILE A 69 8.86 -7.25 0.79
C ILE A 69 8.01 -8.48 1.08
N GLY A 70 8.19 -9.58 0.33
CA GLY A 70 7.54 -10.86 0.63
C GLY A 70 7.77 -11.29 2.08
N ILE A 71 9.03 -11.26 2.54
CA ILE A 71 9.38 -11.58 3.94
C ILE A 71 8.66 -10.66 4.94
N VAL A 72 8.62 -9.35 4.67
CA VAL A 72 7.92 -8.39 5.53
C VAL A 72 6.41 -8.67 5.56
N LEU A 73 5.80 -9.07 4.43
CA LEU A 73 4.38 -9.40 4.38
C LEU A 73 4.08 -10.68 5.16
N GLU A 74 4.92 -11.72 5.06
CA GLU A 74 4.74 -12.93 5.89
C GLU A 74 4.87 -12.60 7.40
N HIS A 75 5.86 -11.78 7.77
CA HIS A 75 5.97 -11.29 9.16
C HIS A 75 4.70 -10.55 9.62
N LEU A 76 4.09 -9.73 8.76
CA LEU A 76 2.84 -9.04 9.08
C LEU A 76 1.66 -10.01 9.22
N ARG A 77 1.59 -11.06 8.40
CA ARG A 77 0.59 -12.14 8.54
C ARG A 77 0.68 -12.80 9.91
N GLU A 78 1.89 -13.14 10.34
CA GLU A 78 2.16 -13.77 11.64
C GLU A 78 1.79 -12.84 12.80
N VAL A 79 2.30 -11.60 12.80
CA VAL A 79 2.09 -10.65 13.90
C VAL A 79 0.64 -10.21 14.01
N CYS A 80 -0.06 -10.02 12.89
CA CYS A 80 -1.48 -9.66 12.90
C CYS A 80 -2.41 -10.86 13.06
N ASN A 81 -1.86 -12.08 13.11
CA ASN A 81 -2.60 -13.34 13.17
C ASN A 81 -3.79 -13.33 12.19
N ILE A 82 -3.52 -13.02 10.93
CA ILE A 82 -4.55 -12.98 9.89
C ILE A 82 -5.04 -14.43 9.72
N PRO A 83 -6.26 -14.78 10.18
CA PRO A 83 -6.76 -16.13 10.02
C PRO A 83 -7.00 -16.40 8.53
N GLU A 84 -7.00 -17.67 8.13
CA GLU A 84 -7.33 -18.11 6.77
C GLU A 84 -8.73 -17.65 6.29
N GLN A 85 -9.57 -17.14 7.20
CA GLN A 85 -10.87 -16.55 6.90
C GLN A 85 -10.74 -15.10 6.43
N ARG A 86 -11.39 -14.75 5.31
CA ARG A 86 -11.59 -13.40 4.70
C ARG A 86 -11.40 -12.19 5.64
N LYS A 87 -10.17 -11.91 6.06
CA LYS A 87 -9.76 -10.70 6.76
C LYS A 87 -8.66 -10.06 5.94
N TRP A 88 -8.84 -8.78 5.66
CA TRP A 88 -7.93 -8.03 4.83
C TRP A 88 -7.09 -7.14 5.75
N LEU A 89 -5.78 -7.17 5.61
CA LEU A 89 -4.88 -6.26 6.31
C LEU A 89 -4.58 -5.06 5.42
N VAL A 90 -4.93 -3.87 5.90
CA VAL A 90 -4.59 -2.63 5.21
C VAL A 90 -3.16 -2.22 5.60
N VAL A 91 -2.25 -2.23 4.62
CA VAL A 91 -0.86 -1.85 4.82
C VAL A 91 -0.63 -0.48 4.22
N TRP A 92 -0.23 0.46 5.06
CA TRP A 92 0.18 1.80 4.64
C TRP A 92 1.70 1.82 4.48
N SER A 93 2.20 2.17 3.31
CA SER A 93 3.63 2.29 3.08
C SER A 93 3.95 3.39 2.08
N ASP A 94 5.13 4.00 2.24
CA ASP A 94 5.61 5.08 1.39
C ASP A 94 6.78 4.63 0.53
N GLY A 95 6.95 5.29 -0.63
CA GLY A 95 8.09 5.06 -1.51
C GLY A 95 8.16 3.68 -2.15
N ILE A 96 9.36 3.10 -2.14
CA ILE A 96 9.69 1.85 -2.83
C ILE A 96 8.90 0.63 -2.29
N PRO A 97 8.74 0.46 -0.96
CA PRO A 97 7.94 -0.64 -0.41
C PRO A 97 6.52 -0.73 -0.95
N TYR A 98 5.84 0.41 -1.10
CA TYR A 98 4.50 0.46 -1.69
C TYR A 98 4.49 -0.08 -3.12
N LEU A 99 5.44 0.36 -3.94
CA LEU A 99 5.54 -0.06 -5.34
C LEU A 99 5.82 -1.56 -5.48
N TYR A 100 6.70 -2.11 -4.67
CA TYR A 100 7.00 -3.54 -4.69
C TYR A 100 5.85 -4.38 -4.14
N GLY A 101 5.18 -3.95 -3.07
CA GLY A 101 3.98 -4.64 -2.55
C GLY A 101 2.87 -4.72 -3.60
N MET A 102 2.60 -3.60 -4.29
CA MET A 102 1.64 -3.56 -5.39
C MET A 102 2.00 -4.51 -6.54
N ARG A 103 3.30 -4.59 -6.92
CA ARG A 103 3.76 -5.51 -7.97
C ARG A 103 3.61 -6.96 -7.58
N LEU A 104 3.99 -7.33 -6.34
CA LEU A 104 3.80 -8.68 -5.84
C LEU A 104 2.34 -9.10 -5.91
N GLN A 105 1.41 -8.23 -5.48
CA GLN A 105 -0.03 -8.49 -5.53
C GLN A 105 -0.58 -8.62 -6.96
N GLN A 106 0.07 -7.97 -7.94
CA GLN A 106 -0.36 -7.99 -9.32
C GLN A 106 0.17 -9.21 -10.09
N TYR A 107 1.43 -9.59 -9.84
CA TYR A 107 2.16 -10.52 -10.71
C TYR A 107 2.48 -11.88 -10.06
N VAL A 108 2.38 -12.01 -8.73
CA VAL A 108 2.72 -13.25 -8.01
C VAL A 108 1.46 -14.01 -7.60
N TYR A 109 1.43 -15.28 -7.98
CA TYR A 109 0.34 -16.22 -7.74
C TYR A 109 0.87 -17.44 -6.98
N VAL A 110 -0.01 -18.12 -6.26
CA VAL A 110 0.27 -19.42 -5.62
C VAL A 110 -0.46 -20.47 -6.45
N CYS A 111 0.26 -21.53 -6.82
CA CYS A 111 -0.31 -22.70 -7.46
C CYS A 111 -1.04 -23.56 -6.41
N SER A 112 -2.31 -23.95 -6.64
CA SER A 112 -3.05 -24.80 -5.70
C SER A 112 -2.54 -26.25 -5.62
N ALA A 113 -1.75 -26.70 -6.61
CA ALA A 113 -1.28 -28.08 -6.67
C ALA A 113 0.07 -28.29 -5.94
N CYS A 114 1.02 -27.36 -6.08
CA CYS A 114 2.34 -27.45 -5.44
C CYS A 114 2.61 -26.37 -4.39
N GLU A 115 1.68 -25.44 -4.18
CA GLU A 115 1.81 -24.31 -3.24
C GLU A 115 3.00 -23.38 -3.54
N GLU A 116 3.62 -23.51 -4.72
CA GLU A 116 4.73 -22.65 -5.13
C GLU A 116 4.26 -21.27 -5.60
N LEU A 117 5.09 -20.27 -5.32
CA LEU A 117 4.92 -18.90 -5.80
C LEU A 117 5.39 -18.78 -7.26
N VAL A 118 4.47 -18.41 -8.15
CA VAL A 118 4.72 -18.20 -9.57
C VAL A 118 4.67 -16.71 -9.89
N ASP A 119 5.77 -16.16 -10.40
CA ASP A 119 5.86 -14.79 -10.90
C ASP A 119 5.58 -14.76 -12.40
N THR A 120 4.42 -14.23 -12.78
CA THR A 120 3.94 -14.15 -14.17
C THR A 120 4.81 -13.33 -15.11
N ARG A 121 5.77 -12.56 -14.57
CA ARG A 121 6.77 -11.84 -15.38
C ARG A 121 7.97 -12.71 -15.78
N LYS A 122 8.16 -13.84 -15.09
CA LYS A 122 9.28 -14.78 -15.30
C LYS A 122 8.82 -16.08 -15.96
N GLU A 123 7.64 -16.54 -15.60
CA GLU A 123 7.06 -17.81 -16.06
C GLU A 123 5.57 -17.64 -16.30
N SER A 124 5.07 -18.11 -17.46
CA SER A 124 3.62 -18.11 -17.71
C SER A 124 2.93 -19.14 -16.81
N LEU A 125 1.68 -18.85 -16.42
CA LEU A 125 0.88 -19.82 -15.66
C LEU A 125 0.66 -21.11 -16.46
N ASP A 126 0.59 -21.01 -17.80
CA ASP A 126 0.45 -22.17 -18.69
C ASP A 126 1.71 -23.05 -18.69
N ASP A 127 2.89 -22.42 -18.72
CA ASP A 127 4.18 -23.11 -18.66
C ASP A 127 4.36 -23.82 -17.32
N HIS A 128 3.92 -23.17 -16.23
CA HIS A 128 3.92 -23.79 -14.91
C HIS A 128 2.93 -24.95 -14.83
N THR A 129 1.73 -24.79 -15.40
CA THR A 129 0.70 -25.85 -15.44
C THR A 129 1.21 -27.08 -16.21
N ALA A 130 1.97 -26.89 -17.29
CA ALA A 130 2.55 -27.99 -18.06
C ALA A 130 3.57 -28.84 -17.26
N LYS A 131 4.14 -28.31 -16.17
CA LYS A 131 5.02 -29.08 -15.27
C LYS A 131 4.25 -30.04 -14.37
N HIS A 132 2.96 -29.77 -14.14
CA HIS A 132 2.07 -30.66 -13.40
C HIS A 132 1.43 -31.62 -14.40
N ASN A 133 1.61 -32.93 -14.19
CA ASN A 133 1.17 -33.98 -15.12
C ASN A 133 -0.36 -34.05 -15.27
N HIS A 134 -0.95 -33.13 -16.04
CA HIS A 134 -2.37 -33.07 -16.40
C HIS A 134 -3.33 -33.24 -15.20
N ASP A 135 -3.07 -32.54 -14.09
CA ASP A 135 -4.09 -32.39 -13.06
C ASP A 135 -5.09 -31.32 -13.53
N ASP A 136 -6.28 -31.75 -13.95
CA ASP A 136 -7.32 -30.91 -14.56
C ASP A 136 -7.91 -29.86 -13.59
N SER A 137 -7.39 -29.76 -12.36
CA SER A 137 -7.92 -28.89 -11.30
C SER A 137 -6.94 -27.84 -10.75
N ILE A 138 -5.87 -27.50 -11.50
CA ILE A 138 -4.91 -26.48 -11.06
C ILE A 138 -5.56 -25.10 -11.09
N ASN A 139 -5.63 -24.47 -9.92
CA ASN A 139 -6.11 -23.11 -9.74
C ASN A 139 -4.98 -22.22 -9.24
N PHE A 140 -4.88 -21.02 -9.79
CA PHE A 140 -3.95 -20.00 -9.32
C PHE A 140 -4.70 -18.93 -8.56
N HIS A 141 -4.24 -18.62 -7.35
CA HIS A 141 -4.75 -17.51 -6.56
C HIS A 141 -3.64 -16.52 -6.28
N ARG A 142 -3.98 -15.24 -6.08
CA ARG A 142 -2.95 -14.20 -5.86
C ARG A 142 -2.31 -14.38 -4.49
N ALA A 143 -0.98 -14.42 -4.45
CA ALA A 143 -0.21 -14.74 -3.25
C ALA A 143 -0.46 -13.79 -2.08
N PHE A 144 -0.71 -12.51 -2.37
CA PHE A 144 -0.90 -11.46 -1.36
C PHE A 144 -2.29 -10.83 -1.45
N SER A 145 -3.32 -11.66 -1.69
CA SER A 145 -4.71 -11.20 -1.80
C SER A 145 -5.29 -10.68 -0.47
N ASP A 146 -4.71 -11.08 0.66
CA ASP A 146 -5.12 -10.64 2.00
C ASP A 146 -4.69 -9.21 2.32
N PHE A 147 -3.81 -8.61 1.51
CA PHE A 147 -3.26 -7.28 1.77
C PHE A 147 -3.93 -6.22 0.90
N ILE A 148 -4.32 -5.10 1.51
CA ILE A 148 -4.72 -3.88 0.81
C ILE A 148 -3.61 -2.86 0.98
N PHE A 149 -2.83 -2.62 -0.06
CA PHE A 149 -1.83 -1.57 -0.04
C PHE A 149 -2.48 -0.18 -0.17
N ARG A 150 -2.07 0.73 0.69
CA ARG A 150 -2.38 2.15 0.62
C ARG A 150 -1.08 2.95 0.65
N PRO A 151 -0.97 4.01 -0.18
CA PRO A 151 0.14 4.94 -0.03
C PRO A 151 0.06 5.55 1.37
N GLY A 152 1.18 5.56 2.08
CA GLY A 152 1.29 6.25 3.36
C GLY A 152 0.94 7.74 3.22
N PRO A 153 0.61 8.40 4.33
CA PRO A 153 0.25 9.80 4.31
C PRO A 153 1.41 10.71 3.89
N GLY A 154 2.65 10.24 3.96
CA GLY A 154 3.84 10.97 3.49
C GLY A 154 4.18 10.70 2.03
N HIS A 155 3.41 9.86 1.31
CA HIS A 155 3.76 9.43 -0.04
C HIS A 155 3.87 10.61 -1.00
N ILE A 156 2.93 11.55 -0.89
CA ILE A 156 2.87 12.73 -1.75
C ILE A 156 4.02 13.67 -1.39
N GLU A 157 4.23 13.96 -0.11
CA GLU A 157 5.26 14.85 0.40
C GLU A 157 6.67 14.33 0.08
N LEU A 158 6.91 13.03 0.24
CA LEU A 158 8.18 12.39 -0.12
C LEU A 158 8.45 12.46 -1.62
N ASN A 159 7.43 12.23 -2.45
CA ASN A 159 7.56 12.38 -3.89
C ASN A 159 7.79 13.84 -4.29
N MET A 160 7.10 14.79 -3.66
CA MET A 160 7.34 16.23 -3.87
C MET A 160 8.75 16.63 -3.47
N ALA A 161 9.23 16.21 -2.30
CA ALA A 161 10.59 16.48 -1.83
C ALA A 161 11.63 15.87 -2.77
N LYS A 162 11.40 14.65 -3.26
CA LYS A 162 12.26 14.01 -4.26
C LYS A 162 12.29 14.80 -5.57
N CYS A 163 11.13 15.27 -6.05
CA CYS A 163 11.05 16.10 -7.25
C CYS A 163 11.79 17.45 -7.07
N LEU A 164 11.59 18.12 -5.94
CA LEU A 164 12.29 19.37 -5.62
C LEU A 164 13.79 19.16 -5.54
N LEU A 165 14.25 18.11 -4.86
CA LEU A 165 15.67 17.76 -4.81
C LEU A 165 16.20 17.51 -6.21
N ASN A 166 15.56 16.67 -7.02
CA ASN A 166 16.00 16.38 -8.39
C ASN A 166 16.03 17.62 -9.28
N PHE A 167 15.06 18.53 -9.13
CA PHE A 167 15.01 19.79 -9.87
C PHE A 167 16.11 20.76 -9.45
N CYS A 168 16.35 20.88 -8.14
CA CYS A 168 17.36 21.78 -7.60
C CYS A 168 18.78 21.21 -7.67
N TRP A 169 18.94 19.89 -7.75
CA TRP A 169 20.24 19.19 -7.68
C TRP A 169 21.26 19.72 -8.69
N PRO A 170 20.92 19.96 -9.97
CA PRO A 170 21.85 20.51 -10.96
C PRO A 170 22.35 21.92 -10.63
N ILE A 171 21.61 22.69 -9.84
CA ILE A 171 21.97 24.06 -9.40
C ILE A 171 22.76 24.00 -8.08
N LEU A 172 22.31 23.14 -7.16
CA LEU A 172 22.93 22.98 -5.85
C LEU A 172 24.35 22.38 -5.97
N LEU A 173 24.58 21.43 -6.87
CA LEU A 173 25.90 20.80 -7.05
C LEU A 173 27.01 21.81 -7.38
N PRO A 174 26.87 22.67 -8.42
CA PRO A 174 27.84 23.74 -8.69
C PRO A 174 28.00 24.71 -7.53
N MET A 175 26.91 25.08 -6.84
CA MET A 175 26.95 25.99 -5.70
C MET A 175 27.73 25.40 -4.52
N VAL A 176 27.51 24.13 -4.20
CA VAL A 176 28.21 23.39 -3.15
C VAL A 176 29.71 23.29 -3.47
N SER A 177 30.05 23.05 -4.74
CA SER A 177 31.44 23.08 -5.22
C SER A 177 32.07 24.47 -5.09
N ALA A 178 31.35 25.54 -5.45
CA ALA A 178 31.80 26.92 -5.32
C ALA A 178 31.98 27.35 -3.85
N LEU A 179 31.18 26.80 -2.94
CA LEU A 179 31.32 26.97 -1.48
C LEU A 179 32.46 26.14 -0.88
N GLY A 180 33.24 25.43 -1.70
CA GLY A 180 34.43 24.68 -1.27
C GLY A 180 34.14 23.29 -0.71
N PHE A 181 32.89 22.83 -0.71
CA PHE A 181 32.56 21.46 -0.32
C PHE A 181 32.99 20.50 -1.44
N ARG A 182 34.08 19.76 -1.21
CA ARG A 182 34.58 18.71 -2.11
C ARG A 182 34.43 17.35 -1.47
N THR A 183 33.84 16.40 -2.19
CA THR A 183 33.88 14.99 -1.83
C THR A 183 35.20 14.38 -2.31
N LYS A 184 35.89 13.62 -1.45
CA LYS A 184 37.18 12.95 -1.78
C LYS A 184 37.12 12.06 -3.04
N LYS A 185 35.93 11.64 -3.46
CA LYS A 185 35.69 10.77 -4.64
C LYS A 185 35.72 11.49 -5.99
N LEU A 186 35.69 12.82 -6.06
CA LEU A 186 35.77 13.57 -7.33
C LEU A 186 37.22 13.88 -7.76
N LEU A 187 38.23 13.38 -7.04
CA LEU A 187 39.64 13.56 -7.37
C LEU A 187 40.22 12.42 -8.23
N MET A 188 39.40 11.49 -8.72
CA MET A 188 39.85 10.33 -9.50
C MET A 188 39.07 10.12 -10.82
N SER A 189 38.48 11.18 -11.39
CA SER A 189 37.94 11.18 -12.75
C SER A 189 38.61 12.26 -13.59
#